data_AF-A0A382FFS9-F1
#
_entry.id   AF-A0A382FFS9-F1
#
_cell.length_a   1.000
_cell.length_b   1.000
_cell.length_c   1.000
_cell.angle_alpha   90.00
_cell.angle_beta   90.00
_cell.angle_gamma   90.00
#
_symmetry.space_group_name_H-M   'P 1'
#
loop_
_entity.id
_entity.type
_entity.pdbx_description
1 polymer ?
#
loop_
_entity_poly.entity_id
_entity_poly.type
_entity_poly.pdbx_seq_one_letter_code
_entity_poly.pdbx_strand_id
1 'polypeptide(L)'
;MAYGEIEAQLGWVDDFDSDGTDDTVMKNLLADALVGSGGHATIDDWAREWVDQSSEIFGSKVGKFFQSVLHTAAKLRMHSQPRLAALGNMPSSSSAMCISPVGIANACNPRAAAAQAYGLAGLIHVHDVSFCQDGAAAMAAAVAEAFKPETSRDAVVEAALEAMLPWSGEELRGLVAEIMEVALANVDYKGFRAEVYS
;
A
#
# COMPACT_ATOMS: atom_id res chain seq x y z
N MET A 1 -20.11 -9.09 -0.51
CA MET A 1 -20.41 -10.10 0.51
C MET A 1 -19.88 -9.56 1.83
N ALA A 2 -20.72 -9.40 2.85
CA ALA A 2 -20.29 -8.96 4.18
C ALA A 2 -19.65 -10.11 4.96
N TYR A 3 -18.90 -9.83 6.04
CA TYR A 3 -18.20 -10.89 6.79
C TYR A 3 -19.14 -11.97 7.34
N GLY A 4 -20.36 -11.60 7.76
CA GLY A 4 -21.36 -12.56 8.24
C GLY A 4 -21.89 -13.49 7.14
N GLU A 5 -21.97 -13.00 5.90
CA GLU A 5 -22.34 -13.83 4.75
C GLU A 5 -21.20 -14.80 4.40
N ILE A 6 -19.93 -14.35 4.50
CA ILE A 6 -18.74 -15.21 4.31
C ILE A 6 -18.75 -16.33 5.35
N GLU A 7 -18.92 -15.99 6.63
CA GLU A 7 -18.91 -16.99 7.71
C GLU A 7 -20.09 -17.96 7.62
N ALA A 8 -21.27 -17.48 7.20
CA ALA A 8 -22.44 -18.34 6.98
C ALA A 8 -22.26 -19.33 5.81
N GLN A 9 -21.56 -18.92 4.75
CA GLN A 9 -21.38 -19.75 3.55
C GLN A 9 -20.15 -20.66 3.62
N LEU A 10 -19.05 -20.15 4.16
CA LEU A 10 -17.73 -20.79 4.10
C LEU A 10 -17.18 -21.14 5.49
N GLY A 11 -17.79 -20.65 6.58
CA GLY A 11 -17.21 -20.77 7.91
C GLY A 11 -15.97 -19.89 8.09
N TRP A 12 -15.03 -20.35 8.90
CA TRP A 12 -13.73 -19.69 9.04
C TRP A 12 -12.83 -20.10 7.86
N VAL A 13 -12.44 -19.13 7.03
CA VAL A 13 -11.56 -19.38 5.89
C VAL A 13 -10.11 -19.43 6.37
N ASP A 14 -9.48 -20.59 6.23
CA ASP A 14 -8.08 -20.84 6.59
C ASP A 14 -7.26 -21.49 5.46
N ASP A 15 -7.85 -21.66 4.27
CA ASP A 15 -7.21 -22.15 3.05
C ASP A 15 -7.47 -21.24 1.83
N PHE A 16 -6.55 -21.29 0.87
CA PHE A 16 -6.61 -20.46 -0.35
C PHE A 16 -5.97 -21.19 -1.54
N ASP A 17 -6.57 -21.07 -2.72
CA ASP A 17 -6.01 -21.52 -4.00
C ASP A 17 -6.00 -20.36 -4.99
N SER A 18 -4.87 -19.64 -5.08
CA SER A 18 -4.67 -18.50 -5.97
C SER A 18 -3.19 -18.07 -6.00
N ASP A 19 -2.74 -17.55 -7.13
CA ASP A 19 -1.40 -16.97 -7.33
C ASP A 19 -1.33 -15.45 -7.04
N GLY A 20 -2.33 -14.93 -6.32
CA GLY A 20 -2.44 -13.53 -5.91
C GLY A 20 -3.37 -12.67 -6.79
N THR A 21 -3.41 -11.38 -6.47
CA THR A 21 -4.25 -10.36 -7.12
C THR A 21 -3.39 -9.27 -7.73
N ASP A 22 -4.00 -8.14 -8.07
CA ASP A 22 -3.29 -6.92 -8.42
C ASP A 22 -2.30 -6.47 -7.33
N ASP A 23 -2.61 -6.65 -6.04
CA ASP A 23 -1.68 -6.37 -4.92
C ASP A 23 -0.30 -7.01 -5.14
N THR A 24 -0.28 -8.30 -5.49
CA THR A 24 0.95 -9.07 -5.74
C THR A 24 1.66 -8.60 -7.00
N VAL A 25 0.91 -8.36 -8.09
CA VAL A 25 1.49 -7.85 -9.34
C VAL A 25 2.17 -6.50 -9.11
N MET A 26 1.46 -5.55 -8.49
CA MET A 26 1.98 -4.22 -8.19
C MET A 26 3.22 -4.27 -7.29
N LYS A 27 3.23 -5.20 -6.33
CA LYS A 27 4.36 -5.43 -5.44
C LYS A 27 5.58 -5.97 -6.17
N ASN A 28 5.40 -6.91 -7.10
CA ASN A 28 6.49 -7.48 -7.89
C ASN A 28 7.10 -6.42 -8.82
N LEU A 29 6.29 -5.64 -9.52
CA LEU A 29 6.78 -4.53 -10.35
C LEU A 29 7.58 -3.50 -9.53
N LEU A 30 7.16 -3.24 -8.30
CA LEU A 30 7.90 -2.36 -7.39
C LEU A 30 9.21 -2.99 -6.90
N ALA A 31 9.20 -4.29 -6.61
CA ALA A 31 10.40 -5.02 -6.22
C ALA A 31 11.44 -5.03 -7.35
N ASP A 32 11.02 -5.24 -8.59
CA ASP A 32 11.91 -5.19 -9.76
C ASP A 32 12.54 -3.81 -9.93
N ALA A 33 11.75 -2.73 -9.79
CA ALA A 33 12.27 -1.36 -9.82
C ALA A 33 13.32 -1.12 -8.72
N LEU A 34 13.07 -1.62 -7.50
CA LEU A 34 14.01 -1.52 -6.38
C LEU A 34 15.29 -2.33 -6.64
N VAL A 35 15.17 -3.55 -7.16
CA VAL A 35 16.33 -4.39 -7.50
C VAL A 35 17.16 -3.72 -8.60
N GLY A 36 16.54 -3.24 -9.67
CA GLY A 36 17.20 -2.60 -10.79
C GLY A 36 17.91 -1.28 -10.44
N SER A 37 17.42 -0.58 -9.40
CA SER A 37 17.99 0.68 -8.91
C SER A 37 18.90 0.53 -7.69
N GLY A 38 19.17 -0.70 -7.22
CA GLY A 38 19.97 -0.93 -6.01
C GLY A 38 19.31 -0.39 -4.73
N GLY A 39 17.98 -0.40 -4.66
CA GLY A 39 17.17 0.09 -3.54
C GLY A 39 16.73 1.55 -3.67
N HIS A 40 17.17 2.26 -4.71
CA HIS A 40 16.94 3.71 -4.86
C HIS A 40 15.84 4.07 -5.86
N ALA A 41 14.88 3.16 -6.08
CA ALA A 41 13.84 3.34 -7.09
C ALA A 41 13.10 4.65 -6.93
N THR A 42 12.92 5.33 -8.05
CA THR A 42 12.11 6.53 -8.20
C THR A 42 10.80 6.21 -8.93
N ILE A 43 9.94 7.23 -9.05
CA ILE A 43 8.72 7.14 -9.85
C ILE A 43 8.99 6.72 -11.31
N ASP A 44 10.13 7.14 -11.90
CA ASP A 44 10.47 6.81 -13.28
C ASP A 44 10.91 5.35 -13.43
N ASP A 45 11.62 4.82 -12.44
CA ASP A 45 12.03 3.41 -12.42
C ASP A 45 10.81 2.50 -12.30
N TRP A 46 9.91 2.81 -11.37
CA TRP A 46 8.69 2.03 -11.21
C TRP A 46 7.75 2.14 -12.42
N ALA A 47 7.60 3.35 -12.99
CA ALA A 47 6.80 3.52 -14.20
C ALA A 47 7.37 2.75 -15.41
N ARG A 48 8.70 2.60 -15.50
CA ARG A 48 9.33 1.78 -16.53
C ARG A 48 8.92 0.32 -16.42
N GLU A 49 8.93 -0.24 -15.20
CA GLU A 49 8.48 -1.62 -14.98
C GLU A 49 7.01 -1.83 -15.40
N TRP A 50 6.12 -0.85 -15.17
CA TRP A 50 4.73 -0.96 -15.63
C TRP A 50 4.59 -0.97 -17.15
N VAL A 51 5.47 -0.26 -17.87
CA VAL A 51 5.47 -0.21 -19.33
C VAL A 51 6.06 -1.50 -19.90
N ASP A 52 7.24 -1.88 -19.42
CA ASP A 52 8.00 -3.03 -19.91
C ASP A 52 7.27 -4.35 -19.62
N GLN A 53 6.59 -4.42 -18.47
CA GLN A 53 5.81 -5.58 -18.03
C GLN A 53 4.30 -5.36 -18.14
N SER A 54 3.84 -4.53 -19.09
CA SER A 54 2.42 -4.15 -19.19
C SER A 54 1.44 -5.31 -19.38
N SER A 55 1.91 -6.48 -19.83
CA SER A 55 1.09 -7.70 -19.89
C SER A 55 0.66 -8.22 -18.52
N GLU A 56 1.39 -7.89 -17.45
CA GLU A 56 1.02 -8.25 -16.07
C GLU A 56 -0.22 -7.47 -15.61
N ILE A 57 -0.38 -6.23 -16.07
CA ILE A 57 -1.53 -5.36 -15.73
C ILE A 57 -2.71 -5.62 -16.67
N PHE A 58 -2.45 -5.71 -17.99
CA PHE A 58 -3.48 -5.87 -19.02
C PHE A 58 -3.74 -7.34 -19.41
N GLY A 59 -3.21 -8.28 -18.64
CA GLY A 59 -3.37 -9.72 -18.85
C GLY A 59 -4.63 -10.30 -18.22
N SER A 60 -4.55 -11.56 -17.79
CA SER A 60 -5.69 -12.29 -17.22
C SER A 60 -6.24 -11.68 -15.92
N LYS A 61 -5.40 -10.96 -15.16
CA LYS A 61 -5.77 -10.32 -13.89
C LYS A 61 -6.32 -8.90 -14.05
N VAL A 62 -6.49 -8.39 -15.28
CA VAL A 62 -6.92 -6.99 -15.54
C VAL A 62 -8.18 -6.58 -14.78
N GLY A 63 -9.13 -7.51 -14.60
CA GLY A 63 -10.38 -7.26 -13.87
C GLY A 63 -10.23 -7.13 -12.34
N LYS A 64 -9.04 -7.38 -11.78
CA LYS A 64 -8.76 -7.24 -10.35
C LYS A 64 -8.27 -5.82 -10.00
N PHE A 65 -7.66 -5.12 -10.95
CA PHE A 65 -7.08 -3.81 -10.71
C PHE A 65 -8.14 -2.72 -10.51
N PHE A 66 -7.91 -1.85 -9.53
CA PHE A 66 -8.70 -0.63 -9.38
C PHE A 66 -8.51 0.32 -10.57
N GLN A 67 -9.54 1.09 -10.90
CA GLN A 67 -9.57 1.93 -12.11
C GLN A 67 -8.42 2.94 -12.18
N SER A 68 -7.98 3.50 -11.03
CA SER A 68 -6.81 4.40 -10.98
C SER A 68 -5.52 3.75 -11.48
N VAL A 69 -5.31 2.46 -11.19
CA VAL A 69 -4.13 1.71 -11.67
C VAL A 69 -4.22 1.50 -13.17
N LEU A 70 -5.37 1.07 -13.68
CA LEU A 70 -5.59 0.88 -15.12
C LEU A 70 -5.45 2.19 -15.89
N HIS A 71 -5.93 3.30 -15.33
CA HIS A 71 -5.83 4.63 -15.92
C HIS A 71 -4.38 5.12 -16.00
N THR A 72 -3.62 5.01 -14.89
CA THR A 72 -2.17 5.28 -14.87
C THR A 72 -1.45 4.42 -15.91
N ALA A 73 -1.67 3.11 -15.92
CA ALA A 73 -1.00 2.18 -16.83
C ALA A 73 -1.30 2.48 -18.30
N ALA A 74 -2.56 2.82 -18.63
CA ALA A 74 -2.95 3.21 -19.98
C ALA A 74 -2.26 4.51 -20.43
N LYS A 75 -2.17 5.51 -19.54
CA LYS A 75 -1.47 6.77 -19.80
C LYS A 75 0.03 6.58 -20.01
N LEU A 76 0.68 5.74 -19.20
CA LEU A 76 2.10 5.40 -19.36
C LEU A 76 2.36 4.74 -20.72
N ARG A 77 1.50 3.80 -21.14
CA ARG A 77 1.57 3.18 -22.48
C ARG A 77 1.37 4.18 -23.62
N MET A 78 0.67 5.29 -23.38
CA MET A 78 0.49 6.39 -24.31
C MET A 78 1.52 7.52 -24.10
N HIS A 79 2.68 7.20 -23.52
CA HIS A 79 3.82 8.11 -23.33
C HIS A 79 3.55 9.34 -22.45
N SER A 80 2.56 9.25 -21.56
CA SER A 80 2.41 10.27 -20.51
C SER A 80 3.62 10.23 -19.58
N GLN A 81 4.09 11.41 -19.15
CA GLN A 81 5.16 11.50 -18.16
C GLN A 81 4.70 10.85 -16.84
N PRO A 82 5.54 10.06 -16.15
CA PRO A 82 5.16 9.39 -14.90
C PRO A 82 4.57 10.33 -13.85
N ARG A 83 5.13 11.53 -13.71
CA ARG A 83 4.63 12.57 -12.80
C ARG A 83 3.22 13.11 -13.10
N LEU A 84 2.70 12.87 -14.31
CA LEU A 84 1.37 13.31 -14.75
C LEU A 84 0.40 12.13 -14.93
N ALA A 85 0.90 10.89 -14.90
CA ALA A 85 0.11 9.71 -15.21
C ALA A 85 -1.07 9.52 -14.24
N ALA A 86 -0.90 9.92 -12.98
CA ALA A 86 -1.92 9.82 -11.94
C ALA A 86 -2.99 10.93 -11.94
N LEU A 87 -2.93 11.93 -12.84
CA LEU A 87 -3.91 13.02 -12.87
C LEU A 87 -5.34 12.51 -13.09
N GLY A 88 -6.26 12.86 -12.18
CA GLY A 88 -7.67 12.42 -12.23
C GLY A 88 -7.90 11.01 -11.70
N ASN A 89 -6.95 10.42 -10.98
CA ASN A 89 -7.14 9.17 -10.27
C ASN A 89 -8.01 9.35 -9.02
N MET A 90 -8.78 8.32 -8.69
CA MET A 90 -9.62 8.25 -7.50
C MET A 90 -8.84 7.68 -6.29
N PRO A 91 -9.25 8.02 -5.06
CA PRO A 91 -8.59 7.52 -3.86
C PRO A 91 -8.77 6.00 -3.73
N SER A 92 -7.71 5.31 -3.30
CA SER A 92 -7.71 3.85 -3.08
C SER A 92 -6.47 3.45 -2.28
N SER A 93 -6.42 2.21 -1.81
CA SER A 93 -5.24 1.63 -1.14
C SER A 93 -4.14 1.17 -2.11
N SER A 94 -4.28 1.41 -3.42
CA SER A 94 -3.41 0.84 -4.47
C SER A 94 -1.91 1.09 -4.27
N SER A 95 -1.52 2.24 -3.73
CA SER A 95 -0.12 2.53 -3.37
C SER A 95 0.29 1.78 -2.10
N ALA A 96 -0.53 1.85 -1.04
CA ALA A 96 -0.21 1.25 0.25
C ALA A 96 -0.14 -0.28 0.21
N MET A 97 -1.00 -0.94 -0.57
CA MET A 97 -1.08 -2.41 -0.64
C MET A 97 0.18 -3.06 -1.21
N CYS A 98 0.91 -2.34 -2.06
CA CYS A 98 2.11 -2.85 -2.73
C CYS A 98 3.43 -2.33 -2.16
N ILE A 99 3.42 -1.35 -1.24
CA ILE A 99 4.62 -0.57 -0.85
C ILE A 99 5.63 -1.31 0.05
N SER A 100 5.26 -2.47 0.62
CA SER A 100 6.11 -3.19 1.58
C SER A 100 7.58 -3.43 1.12
N PRO A 101 7.91 -3.66 -0.17
CA PRO A 101 9.30 -3.75 -0.62
C PRO A 101 10.15 -2.51 -0.33
N VAL A 102 9.57 -1.30 -0.30
CA VAL A 102 10.28 -0.07 0.06
C VAL A 102 10.72 -0.11 1.53
N GLY A 103 9.85 -0.62 2.42
CA GLY A 103 10.21 -0.83 3.82
C GLY A 103 11.32 -1.87 3.99
N ILE A 104 11.31 -2.93 3.19
CA ILE A 104 12.38 -3.96 3.18
C ILE A 104 13.70 -3.36 2.68
N ALA A 105 13.68 -2.60 1.57
CA ALA A 105 14.88 -1.97 1.01
C ALA A 105 15.50 -0.94 1.98
N ASN A 106 14.68 -0.34 2.84
CA ASN A 106 15.09 0.61 3.89
C ASN A 106 15.01 0.00 5.30
N ALA A 107 15.25 -1.32 5.44
CA ALA A 107 15.19 -2.01 6.71
C ALA A 107 15.94 -1.26 7.82
N CYS A 108 15.33 -1.18 9.00
CA CYS A 108 15.81 -0.44 10.17
C CYS A 108 15.85 1.09 10.01
N ASN A 109 15.35 1.65 8.90
CA ASN A 109 15.30 3.10 8.64
C ASN A 109 13.89 3.56 8.20
N PRO A 110 12.93 3.66 9.15
CA PRO A 110 11.53 4.02 8.85
C PRO A 110 11.38 5.37 8.16
N ARG A 111 12.18 6.36 8.55
CA ARG A 111 12.13 7.71 7.96
C ARG A 111 12.55 7.72 6.49
N ALA A 112 13.57 6.95 6.13
CA ALA A 112 13.97 6.80 4.72
C ALA A 112 12.91 6.05 3.92
N ALA A 113 12.35 4.97 4.50
CA ALA A 113 11.26 4.21 3.88
C ALA A 113 10.04 5.10 3.57
N ALA A 114 9.60 5.91 4.54
CA ALA A 114 8.49 6.85 4.39
C ALA A 114 8.76 7.87 3.27
N ALA A 115 9.95 8.49 3.27
CA ALA A 115 10.31 9.49 2.26
C ALA A 115 10.31 8.92 0.84
N GLN A 116 10.85 7.72 0.65
CA GLN A 116 10.84 7.05 -0.65
C GLN A 116 9.41 6.65 -1.06
N ALA A 117 8.61 6.16 -0.11
CA ALA A 117 7.23 5.77 -0.35
C ALA A 117 6.33 6.95 -0.79
N TYR A 118 6.47 8.14 -0.18
CA TYR A 118 5.77 9.35 -0.67
C TYR A 118 6.10 9.64 -2.14
N GLY A 119 7.37 9.54 -2.51
CA GLY A 119 7.81 9.77 -3.88
C GLY A 119 7.24 8.77 -4.88
N LEU A 120 7.23 7.48 -4.54
CA LEU A 120 6.74 6.40 -5.39
C LEU A 120 5.21 6.39 -5.50
N ALA A 121 4.50 6.60 -4.39
CA ALA A 121 3.03 6.63 -4.35
C ALA A 121 2.44 7.71 -5.27
N GLY A 122 3.22 8.75 -5.60
CA GLY A 122 2.90 9.74 -6.63
C GLY A 122 2.64 9.18 -8.03
N LEU A 123 3.01 7.93 -8.33
CA LEU A 123 2.67 7.28 -9.60
C LEU A 123 1.17 6.94 -9.73
N ILE A 124 0.48 6.79 -8.59
CA ILE A 124 -0.93 6.39 -8.54
C ILE A 124 -1.79 7.48 -7.91
N HIS A 125 -1.29 8.17 -6.88
CA HIS A 125 -2.07 9.10 -6.08
C HIS A 125 -1.37 10.46 -5.97
N VAL A 126 -1.98 11.51 -6.49
CA VAL A 126 -1.48 12.90 -6.48
C VAL A 126 -2.65 13.87 -6.31
N HIS A 127 -2.36 15.16 -6.10
CA HIS A 127 -3.37 16.23 -6.06
C HIS A 127 -4.49 15.96 -5.04
N ASP A 128 -5.74 15.87 -5.50
CA ASP A 128 -6.95 15.70 -4.71
C ASP A 128 -7.00 14.36 -3.96
N VAL A 129 -6.18 13.39 -4.35
CA VAL A 129 -6.06 12.08 -3.68
C VAL A 129 -4.68 11.86 -3.07
N SER A 130 -3.88 12.92 -2.90
CA SER A 130 -2.52 12.84 -2.36
C SER A 130 -2.43 12.30 -0.93
N PHE A 131 -3.51 12.39 -0.14
CA PHE A 131 -3.58 11.77 1.19
C PHE A 131 -3.38 10.24 1.16
N CYS A 132 -3.62 9.58 0.03
CA CYS A 132 -3.32 8.15 -0.12
C CYS A 132 -1.81 7.85 -0.03
N GLN A 133 -0.95 8.85 -0.25
CA GLN A 133 0.50 8.72 -0.07
C GLN A 133 0.88 8.57 1.41
N ASP A 134 0.11 9.17 2.33
CA ASP A 134 0.31 9.01 3.78
C ASP A 134 0.17 7.55 4.20
N GLY A 135 -0.83 6.85 3.66
CA GLY A 135 -1.01 5.40 3.89
C GLY A 135 0.16 4.57 3.37
N ALA A 136 0.72 4.92 2.20
CA ALA A 136 1.89 4.23 1.66
C ALA A 136 3.15 4.50 2.50
N ALA A 137 3.35 5.75 2.95
CA ALA A 137 4.46 6.12 3.82
C ALA A 137 4.38 5.42 5.18
N ALA A 138 3.20 5.39 5.79
CA ALA A 138 2.93 4.69 7.04
C ALA A 138 3.26 3.19 6.95
N MET A 139 2.80 2.53 5.90
CA MET A 139 3.09 1.10 5.67
C MET A 139 4.57 0.82 5.44
N ALA A 140 5.26 1.65 4.65
CA ALA A 140 6.70 1.48 4.41
C ALA A 140 7.51 1.68 5.69
N ALA A 141 7.17 2.68 6.50
CA ALA A 141 7.80 2.95 7.79
C ALA A 141 7.58 1.80 8.78
N ALA A 142 6.35 1.31 8.91
CA ALA A 142 6.02 0.16 9.75
C ALA A 142 6.84 -1.08 9.38
N VAL A 143 6.94 -1.39 8.09
CA VAL A 143 7.72 -2.54 7.61
C VAL A 143 9.20 -2.34 7.94
N ALA A 144 9.78 -1.16 7.68
CA ALA A 144 11.18 -0.88 8.00
C ALA A 144 11.47 -0.95 9.52
N GLU A 145 10.54 -0.49 10.36
CA GLU A 145 10.63 -0.59 11.82
C GLU A 145 10.59 -2.04 12.28
N ALA A 146 9.74 -2.87 11.67
CA ALA A 146 9.61 -4.29 11.98
C ALA A 146 10.89 -5.09 11.74
N PHE A 147 11.84 -4.58 10.94
CA PHE A 147 13.16 -5.21 10.76
C PHE A 147 14.17 -4.88 11.87
N LYS A 148 13.89 -3.91 12.75
CA LYS A 148 14.78 -3.63 13.88
C LYS A 148 14.74 -4.80 14.88
N PRO A 149 15.91 -5.31 15.32
CA PRO A 149 15.96 -6.31 16.38
C PRO A 149 15.23 -5.80 17.62
N GLU A 150 14.46 -6.68 18.28
CA GLU A 150 13.74 -6.38 19.53
C GLU A 150 12.67 -5.28 19.42
N THR A 151 12.25 -4.91 18.20
CA THR A 151 11.16 -3.95 18.01
C THR A 151 9.84 -4.46 18.59
N SER A 152 9.02 -3.54 19.09
CA SER A 152 7.71 -3.83 19.65
C SER A 152 6.60 -3.51 18.64
N ARG A 153 5.40 -4.05 18.89
CA ARG A 153 4.20 -3.69 18.11
C ARG A 153 3.91 -2.18 18.20
N ASP A 154 4.10 -1.60 19.38
CA ASP A 154 3.87 -0.16 19.61
C ASP A 154 4.86 0.69 18.81
N ALA A 155 6.14 0.30 18.77
CA ALA A 155 7.15 1.00 17.97
C ALA A 155 6.82 0.96 16.47
N VAL A 156 6.30 -0.16 15.95
CA VAL A 156 5.85 -0.28 14.56
C VAL A 156 4.69 0.67 14.25
N VAL A 157 3.70 0.78 15.17
CA VAL A 157 2.57 1.70 15.01
C VAL A 157 3.03 3.15 15.14
N GLU A 158 3.92 3.46 16.07
CA GLU A 158 4.51 4.79 16.25
C GLU A 158 5.25 5.22 14.98
N ALA A 159 6.09 4.35 14.40
CA ALA A 159 6.79 4.63 13.15
C ALA A 159 5.82 4.90 11.98
N ALA A 160 4.69 4.18 11.91
CA ALA A 160 3.65 4.43 10.92
C ALA A 160 3.00 5.81 11.10
N LEU A 161 2.67 6.18 12.35
CA LEU A 161 2.09 7.47 12.69
C LEU A 161 3.07 8.63 12.42
N GLU A 162 4.35 8.47 12.76
CA GLU A 162 5.39 9.46 12.52
C GLU A 162 5.69 9.70 11.03
N ALA A 163 5.44 8.70 10.18
CA ALA A 163 5.60 8.83 8.74
C ALA A 163 4.61 9.84 8.12
N MET A 164 3.43 10.01 8.72
CA MET A 164 2.36 10.87 8.19
C MET A 164 2.56 12.34 8.59
N LEU A 165 2.29 13.25 7.64
CA LEU A 165 2.38 14.69 7.89
C LEU A 165 1.42 15.13 9.02
N PRO A 166 1.87 15.91 10.03
CA PRO A 166 1.06 16.17 11.22
C PRO A 166 -0.27 16.88 10.96
N TRP A 167 -0.27 17.88 10.06
CA TRP A 167 -1.47 18.67 9.78
C TRP A 167 -2.32 18.03 8.67
N SER A 168 -1.72 17.74 7.52
CA SER A 168 -2.45 17.14 6.39
C SER A 168 -2.93 15.71 6.67
N GLY A 169 -2.19 14.96 7.49
CA GLY A 169 -2.54 13.59 7.88
C GLY A 169 -3.35 13.51 9.17
N GLU A 170 -3.82 14.61 9.75
CA GLU A 170 -4.57 14.63 11.02
C GLU A 170 -5.74 13.65 11.01
N GLU A 171 -6.53 13.64 9.93
CA GLU A 171 -7.68 12.74 9.77
C GLU A 171 -7.24 11.26 9.77
N LEU A 172 -6.25 10.90 8.95
CA LEU A 172 -5.78 9.52 8.88
C LEU A 172 -5.12 9.06 10.19
N ARG A 173 -4.40 9.96 10.88
CA ARG A 173 -3.84 9.70 12.21
C ARG A 173 -4.94 9.46 13.25
N GLY A 174 -6.03 10.25 13.19
CA GLY A 174 -7.21 10.06 14.03
C GLY A 174 -7.87 8.70 13.80
N LEU A 175 -8.10 8.33 12.54
CA LEU A 175 -8.66 7.03 12.17
C LEU A 175 -7.78 5.86 12.65
N VAL A 176 -6.45 5.99 12.56
CA VAL A 176 -5.52 4.99 13.10
C VAL A 176 -5.62 4.91 14.62
N ALA A 177 -5.71 6.04 15.33
CA ALA A 177 -5.88 6.04 16.78
C ALA A 177 -7.19 5.35 17.21
N GLU A 178 -8.31 5.69 16.56
CA GLU A 178 -9.63 5.11 16.83
C GLU A 178 -9.63 3.58 16.62
N ILE A 179 -9.09 3.09 15.49
CA ILE A 179 -9.06 1.65 15.23
C ILE A 179 -8.12 0.90 16.19
N MET A 180 -7.06 1.56 16.68
CA MET A 180 -6.15 0.99 17.65
C MET A 180 -6.78 0.84 19.04
N GLU A 181 -7.69 1.75 19.44
CA GLU A 181 -8.48 1.56 20.67
C GLU A 181 -9.33 0.29 20.59
N VAL A 182 -10.00 0.07 19.47
CA VAL A 182 -10.77 -1.16 19.21
C VAL A 182 -9.87 -2.39 19.21
N ALA A 183 -8.70 -2.31 18.58
CA ALA A 183 -7.73 -3.40 18.52
C ALA A 183 -7.16 -3.77 19.91
N LEU A 184 -6.96 -2.80 20.79
CA LEU A 184 -6.44 -3.00 22.15
C LEU A 184 -7.51 -3.49 23.13
N ALA A 185 -8.77 -3.13 22.91
CA ALA A 185 -9.90 -3.60 23.72
C ALA A 185 -10.26 -5.07 23.47
N ASN A 186 -9.88 -5.63 22.32
CA ASN A 186 -10.23 -6.97 21.90
C ASN A 186 -9.10 -7.98 22.10
N VAL A 187 -9.44 -9.16 22.62
CA VAL A 187 -8.47 -10.25 22.90
C VAL A 187 -8.14 -11.06 21.65
N ASP A 188 -9.07 -11.11 20.68
CA ASP A 188 -8.90 -11.85 19.43
C ASP A 188 -9.46 -11.08 18.22
N TYR A 189 -9.16 -11.59 17.03
CA TYR A 189 -9.60 -10.99 15.78
C TYR A 189 -11.14 -11.07 15.59
N LYS A 190 -11.82 -12.06 16.17
CA LYS A 190 -13.28 -12.21 15.99
C LYS A 190 -14.02 -11.09 16.71
N GLY A 191 -13.61 -10.77 17.95
CA GLY A 191 -14.10 -9.64 18.71
C GLY A 191 -13.81 -8.32 17.99
N PHE A 192 -12.55 -8.11 17.59
CA PHE A 192 -12.13 -6.92 16.84
C PHE A 192 -13.00 -6.71 15.59
N ARG A 193 -13.12 -7.73 14.74
CA ARG A 193 -13.93 -7.69 13.51
C ARG A 193 -15.39 -7.40 13.82
N ALA A 194 -15.97 -8.01 14.86
CA ALA A 194 -17.37 -7.80 15.20
C ALA A 194 -17.66 -6.35 15.61
N GLU A 195 -16.74 -5.71 16.35
CA GLU A 195 -16.86 -4.30 16.75
C GLU A 195 -16.62 -3.34 15.58
N VAL A 196 -15.65 -3.63 14.71
CA VAL A 196 -15.39 -2.81 13.51
C VAL A 196 -16.58 -2.75 12.55
N TYR A 197 -17.36 -3.82 12.48
CA TYR A 197 -18.50 -3.95 11.56
C TYR A 197 -19.86 -3.96 12.27
N SER A 198 -19.94 -3.53 13.53
CA SER A 198 -21.22 -3.35 14.25
C SER A 198 -21.96 -2.11 13.79
#